data_AF-A0A2V8T0X0-F1
#
_entry.id   AF-A0A2V8T0X0-F1
#
_cell.length_a   1.000
_cell.length_b   1.000
_cell.length_c   1.000
_cell.angle_alpha   90.00
_cell.angle_beta   90.00
_cell.angle_gamma   90.00
#
_symmetry.space_group_name_H-M   'P 1'
#
loop_
_entity.id
_entity.type
_entity.pdbx_description
1 polymer ?
#
loop_
_entity_poly.entity_id
_entity_poly.type
_entity_poly.pdbx_seq_one_letter_code
_entity_poly.pdbx_strand_id
1 'polypeptide(L)'
;MFERAYCDGYDFHGELGLDAEVFAGYLTAIAEKHLGPAVPRAVTLRFVDSLHIRDVYLAAACAQHSPAAWARFMKLYQKFLKDIAFPVSPSTGAAHELADSVMVEMFLPDRSGHSRIASYHGRSSLATWLRVIVCHREINERERKDNSLERIESMPAVAVTQGVR
;
A
#
# COMPACT_ATOMS: atom_id res chain seq x y z
N MET A 1 5.02 -3.39 -26.91
CA MET A 1 5.47 -2.16 -26.19
C MET A 1 5.51 -2.43 -24.69
N PHE A 2 4.36 -2.62 -24.05
CA PHE A 2 4.30 -3.08 -22.67
C PHE A 2 4.78 -4.53 -22.52
N GLU A 3 4.86 -5.27 -23.61
CA GLU A 3 5.51 -6.59 -23.68
C GLU A 3 6.91 -6.62 -23.05
N ARG A 4 7.79 -5.64 -23.31
CA ARG A 4 9.11 -5.63 -22.66
C ARG A 4 9.01 -5.45 -21.15
N ALA A 5 8.10 -4.59 -20.69
CA ALA A 5 7.86 -4.37 -19.28
C ALA A 5 7.26 -5.62 -18.62
N TYR A 6 6.35 -6.31 -19.33
CA TYR A 6 5.78 -7.58 -18.90
C TYR A 6 6.87 -8.64 -18.77
N CYS A 7 7.71 -8.82 -19.80
CA CYS A 7 8.81 -9.78 -19.77
C CYS A 7 9.77 -9.50 -18.62
N ASP A 8 10.16 -8.23 -18.37
CA ASP A 8 11.07 -7.92 -17.24
C ASP A 8 10.44 -8.26 -15.87
N GLY A 9 9.13 -8.03 -15.71
CA GLY A 9 8.39 -8.45 -14.51
C GLY A 9 8.31 -9.97 -14.38
N TYR A 10 7.95 -10.65 -15.47
CA TYR A 10 7.80 -12.10 -15.55
C TYR A 10 9.14 -12.82 -15.32
N ASP A 11 10.23 -12.37 -15.94
CA ASP A 11 11.56 -12.96 -15.78
C ASP A 11 12.06 -12.83 -14.34
N PHE A 12 11.70 -11.75 -13.64
CA PHE A 12 12.13 -11.52 -12.27
C PHE A 12 11.26 -12.22 -11.21
N HIS A 13 9.94 -12.25 -11.39
CA HIS A 13 9.01 -12.82 -10.41
C HIS A 13 8.51 -14.22 -10.73
N GLY A 14 8.61 -14.65 -11.98
CA GLY A 14 7.96 -15.84 -12.53
C GLY A 14 6.48 -15.60 -12.85
N GLU A 15 5.77 -16.69 -13.12
CA GLU A 15 4.34 -16.66 -13.38
C GLU A 15 3.55 -16.32 -12.11
N LEU A 16 2.92 -15.14 -12.12
CA LEU A 16 2.09 -14.66 -11.02
C LEU A 16 0.60 -14.65 -11.36
N GLY A 17 0.15 -15.37 -12.40
CA GLY A 17 -1.26 -15.38 -12.82
C GLY A 17 -1.76 -14.02 -13.31
N LEU A 18 -0.86 -13.19 -13.86
CA LEU A 18 -1.18 -11.91 -14.48
C LEU A 18 -0.94 -12.01 -15.98
N ASP A 19 -1.98 -11.79 -16.77
CA ASP A 19 -1.91 -11.79 -18.22
C ASP A 19 -1.24 -10.51 -18.78
N ALA A 20 -0.58 -10.63 -19.93
CA ALA A 20 0.15 -9.53 -20.56
C ALA A 20 -0.76 -8.37 -21.01
N GLU A 21 -1.97 -8.65 -21.50
CA GLU A 21 -2.95 -7.63 -21.87
C GLU A 21 -3.50 -6.91 -20.64
N VAL A 22 -3.75 -7.64 -19.55
CA VAL A 22 -4.18 -7.06 -18.28
C VAL A 22 -3.09 -6.13 -17.73
N PHE A 23 -1.82 -6.55 -17.77
CA PHE A 23 -0.71 -5.72 -17.34
C PHE A 23 -0.53 -4.47 -18.23
N ALA A 24 -0.69 -4.61 -19.54
CA ALA A 24 -0.70 -3.50 -20.49
C ALA A 24 -1.81 -2.48 -20.19
N GLY A 25 -3.01 -2.95 -19.86
CA GLY A 25 -4.12 -2.11 -19.41
C GLY A 25 -3.79 -1.35 -18.12
N TYR A 26 -3.15 -2.03 -17.16
CA TYR A 26 -2.72 -1.41 -15.90
C TYR A 26 -1.70 -0.28 -16.13
N LEU A 27 -0.68 -0.50 -16.97
CA LEU A 27 0.30 0.53 -17.32
C LEU A 27 -0.33 1.71 -18.07
N THR A 28 -1.33 1.44 -18.92
CA THR A 28 -2.10 2.48 -19.62
C THR A 28 -2.85 3.36 -18.62
N ALA A 29 -3.59 2.74 -17.69
CA ALA A 29 -4.33 3.46 -16.66
C ALA A 29 -3.41 4.31 -15.76
N ILE A 30 -2.23 3.80 -15.40
CA ILE A 30 -1.23 4.58 -14.68
C ILE A 30 -0.78 5.78 -15.52
N ALA A 31 -0.39 5.56 -16.78
CA ALA A 31 0.08 6.65 -17.64
C ALA A 31 -0.98 7.74 -17.82
N GLU A 32 -2.23 7.37 -18.08
CA GLU A 32 -3.35 8.31 -18.20
C GLU A 32 -3.58 9.10 -16.91
N LYS A 33 -3.49 8.44 -15.75
CA LYS A 33 -3.67 9.11 -14.44
C LYS A 33 -2.62 10.18 -14.16
N HIS A 34 -1.38 9.99 -14.61
CA HIS A 34 -0.26 10.90 -14.31
C HIS A 34 0.01 11.93 -15.42
N LEU A 35 -0.26 11.58 -16.67
CA LEU A 35 0.03 12.43 -17.83
C LEU A 35 -1.21 13.08 -18.42
N GLY A 36 -2.40 12.57 -18.09
CA GLY A 36 -3.66 12.92 -18.74
C GLY A 36 -3.95 12.06 -19.99
N PRO A 37 -5.15 12.20 -20.56
CA PRO A 37 -5.54 11.47 -21.77
C PRO A 37 -4.84 12.02 -23.03
N ALA A 38 -4.77 11.21 -24.08
CA ALA A 38 -4.31 11.60 -25.43
C ALA A 38 -2.87 12.13 -25.54
N VAL A 39 -1.99 11.72 -24.61
CA VAL A 39 -0.57 12.09 -24.62
C VAL A 39 0.18 11.34 -25.73
N PRO A 40 1.15 11.97 -26.44
CA PRO A 40 1.90 11.31 -27.49
C PRO A 40 2.59 10.03 -27.00
N ARG A 41 2.53 8.98 -27.82
CA ARG A 41 3.08 7.64 -27.51
C ARG A 41 4.52 7.66 -26.99
N ALA A 42 5.37 8.52 -27.55
CA ALA A 42 6.77 8.64 -27.12
C ALA A 42 6.93 9.18 -25.68
N VAL A 43 6.00 10.00 -25.20
CA VAL A 43 6.00 10.52 -23.83
C VAL A 43 5.52 9.43 -22.87
N THR A 44 4.43 8.72 -23.22
CA THR A 44 3.93 7.56 -22.46
C THR A 44 5.01 6.50 -22.27
N LEU A 45 5.78 6.22 -23.32
CA LEU A 45 6.91 5.30 -23.27
C LEU A 45 7.95 5.70 -22.23
N ARG A 46 8.48 6.92 -22.33
CA ARG A 46 9.51 7.41 -21.40
C ARG A 46 9.01 7.41 -19.96
N PHE A 47 7.72 7.69 -19.77
CA PHE A 47 7.11 7.61 -18.46
C PHE A 47 7.08 6.18 -17.94
N VAL A 48 6.64 5.20 -18.72
CA VAL A 48 6.62 3.78 -18.33
C VAL A 48 8.04 3.27 -18.07
N ASP A 49 9.02 3.64 -18.89
CA ASP A 49 10.44 3.30 -18.70
C ASP A 49 11.02 3.89 -17.41
N SER A 50 10.42 4.95 -16.86
CA SER A 50 10.82 5.55 -15.58
C SER A 50 10.22 4.85 -14.34
N LEU A 51 9.28 3.92 -14.53
CA LEU A 51 8.63 3.22 -13.43
C LEU A 51 9.48 2.04 -12.94
N HIS A 52 9.29 1.68 -11.67
CA HIS A 52 9.79 0.43 -11.10
C HIS A 52 8.97 -0.76 -11.60
N ILE A 53 9.14 -1.12 -12.88
CA ILE A 53 8.27 -2.07 -13.60
C ILE A 53 8.13 -3.43 -12.92
N ARG A 54 9.21 -4.00 -12.38
CA ARG A 54 9.16 -5.28 -11.66
C ARG A 54 8.23 -5.23 -10.46
N ASP A 55 8.33 -4.15 -9.69
CA ASP A 55 7.44 -3.91 -8.55
C ASP A 55 6.00 -3.66 -9.01
N VAL A 56 5.81 -2.93 -10.12
CA VAL A 56 4.47 -2.70 -10.70
C VAL A 56 3.84 -4.01 -11.17
N TYR A 57 4.62 -4.92 -11.75
CA TYR A 57 4.16 -6.26 -12.15
C TYR A 57 3.64 -7.06 -10.96
N LEU A 58 4.43 -7.14 -9.87
CA LEU A 58 4.00 -7.80 -8.65
C LEU A 58 2.73 -7.15 -8.06
N ALA A 59 2.71 -5.82 -7.96
CA ALA A 59 1.57 -5.09 -7.40
C ALA A 59 0.30 -5.25 -8.23
N ALA A 60 0.39 -5.22 -9.57
CA ALA A 60 -0.73 -5.44 -10.47
C ALA A 60 -1.29 -6.87 -10.32
N ALA A 61 -0.41 -7.87 -10.23
CA ALA A 61 -0.84 -9.26 -10.00
C ALA A 61 -1.52 -9.43 -8.64
N CYS A 62 -1.01 -8.78 -7.59
CA CYS A 62 -1.65 -8.73 -6.26
C CYS A 62 -3.01 -8.04 -6.30
N ALA A 63 -3.14 -6.94 -7.04
CA ALA A 63 -4.41 -6.21 -7.22
C ALA A 63 -5.47 -7.06 -7.95
N GLN A 64 -5.06 -8.00 -8.80
CA GLN A 64 -5.92 -9.00 -9.45
C GLN A 64 -6.27 -10.19 -8.54
N HIS A 65 -5.96 -10.12 -7.24
CA HIS A 65 -6.21 -11.17 -6.25
C HIS A 65 -5.53 -12.51 -6.59
N SER A 66 -4.43 -12.50 -7.36
CA SER A 66 -3.71 -13.73 -7.69
C SER A 66 -3.07 -14.36 -6.44
N PRO A 67 -3.35 -15.65 -6.13
CA PRO A 67 -2.72 -16.34 -5.00
C PRO A 67 -1.20 -16.44 -5.14
N ALA A 68 -0.69 -16.65 -6.35
CA ALA A 68 0.75 -16.74 -6.61
C ALA A 68 1.46 -15.40 -6.36
N ALA A 69 0.83 -14.30 -6.77
CA ALA A 69 1.33 -12.95 -6.50
C ALA A 69 1.37 -12.66 -4.99
N TRP A 70 0.30 -13.01 -4.26
CA TRP A 70 0.26 -12.81 -2.81
C TRP A 70 1.29 -13.67 -2.06
N ALA A 71 1.49 -14.91 -2.46
CA ALA A 71 2.56 -15.75 -1.92
C ALA A 71 3.95 -15.12 -2.15
N ARG A 72 4.20 -14.60 -3.36
CA ARG A 72 5.45 -13.90 -3.69
C ARG A 72 5.62 -12.62 -2.88
N PHE A 73 4.57 -11.82 -2.75
CA PHE A 73 4.57 -10.58 -1.97
C PHE A 73 4.84 -10.85 -0.49
N MET A 74 4.14 -11.80 0.13
CA MET A 74 4.36 -12.18 1.53
C MET A 74 5.80 -12.65 1.76
N LYS A 75 6.33 -13.49 0.88
CA LYS A 75 7.73 -13.98 0.96
C LYS A 75 8.75 -12.83 0.94
N LEU A 76 8.48 -11.77 0.19
CA LEU A 76 9.38 -10.61 0.09
C LEU A 76 9.20 -9.63 1.24
N TYR A 77 7.95 -9.34 1.62
CA TYR A 77 7.62 -8.15 2.40
C TYR A 77 7.14 -8.42 3.82
N GLN A 78 6.76 -9.65 4.19
CA GLN A 78 6.26 -9.91 5.54
C GLN A 78 7.30 -9.62 6.63
N LYS A 79 8.53 -10.14 6.48
CA LYS A 79 9.63 -9.83 7.41
C LYS A 79 10.02 -8.36 7.31
N PHE A 80 10.12 -7.83 6.10
CA PHE A 80 10.47 -6.44 5.85
C PHE A 80 9.55 -5.46 6.58
N LEU A 81 8.23 -5.67 6.52
CA LEU A 81 7.25 -4.83 7.21
C LEU A 81 7.44 -4.85 8.73
N LYS A 82 7.74 -6.01 9.31
CA LYS A 82 8.07 -6.13 10.74
C LYS A 82 9.35 -5.37 11.08
N ASP A 83 10.38 -5.50 10.26
CA ASP A 83 11.67 -4.82 10.46
C ASP A 83 11.54 -3.29 10.43
N ILE A 84 10.68 -2.75 9.56
CA ILE A 84 10.49 -1.30 9.43
C ILE A 84 9.44 -0.73 10.41
N ALA A 85 8.53 -1.56 10.92
CA ALA A 85 7.59 -1.19 11.97
C ALA A 85 8.30 -1.08 13.33
N PHE A 86 9.23 -1.99 13.63
CA PHE A 86 9.92 -2.04 14.91
C PHE A 86 10.50 -0.71 15.42
N PRO A 87 11.27 0.08 14.64
CA PRO A 87 11.87 1.32 15.13
C PRO A 87 10.86 2.47 15.33
N VAL A 88 9.64 2.36 14.79
CA VAL A 88 8.62 3.42 14.86
C VAL A 88 7.51 3.12 15.85
N SER A 89 7.40 1.88 16.34
CA SER A 89 6.37 1.48 17.30
C SER A 89 6.88 1.51 18.75
N PRO A 90 5.98 1.73 19.75
CA PRO A 90 6.36 1.84 21.16
C PRO A 90 6.73 0.50 21.83
N SER A 91 6.39 -0.63 21.21
CA SER A 91 6.70 -1.96 21.71
C SER A 91 6.76 -2.98 20.56
N THR A 92 7.38 -4.14 20.81
CA THR A 92 7.41 -5.25 19.83
C THR A 92 6.00 -5.74 19.46
N GLY A 93 5.08 -5.77 20.43
CA GLY A 93 3.68 -6.15 20.17
C GLY A 93 2.99 -5.17 19.22
N ALA A 94 3.13 -3.88 19.50
CA ALA A 94 2.60 -2.83 18.63
C ALA A 94 3.22 -2.86 17.22
N ALA A 95 4.52 -3.16 17.10
CA ALA A 95 5.18 -3.31 15.80
C ALA A 95 4.62 -4.48 14.97
N HIS A 96 4.33 -5.61 15.61
CA HIS A 96 3.70 -6.75 14.95
C HIS A 96 2.27 -6.42 14.51
N GLU A 97 1.46 -5.82 15.38
CA GLU A 97 0.10 -5.40 15.06
C GLU A 97 0.07 -4.40 13.89
N LEU A 98 0.98 -3.42 13.89
CA LEU A 98 1.13 -2.48 12.80
C LEU A 98 1.45 -3.19 11.48
N ALA A 99 2.48 -4.05 11.48
CA ALA A 99 2.91 -4.76 10.28
C ALA A 99 1.82 -5.67 9.72
N ASP A 100 1.14 -6.43 10.59
CA ASP A 100 0.07 -7.34 10.21
C ASP A 100 -1.13 -6.55 9.67
N SER A 101 -1.47 -5.42 10.29
CA SER A 101 -2.56 -4.57 9.80
C SER A 101 -2.24 -3.92 8.45
N VAL A 102 -0.99 -3.49 8.22
CA VAL A 102 -0.56 -2.99 6.90
C VAL A 102 -0.62 -4.11 5.86
N MET A 103 -0.21 -5.33 6.20
CA MET A 103 -0.36 -6.51 5.32
C MET A 103 -1.81 -6.76 4.93
N VAL A 104 -2.73 -6.69 5.90
CA VAL A 104 -4.17 -6.88 5.68
C VAL A 104 -4.72 -5.82 4.72
N GLU A 105 -4.34 -4.54 4.88
CA GLU A 105 -4.76 -3.46 3.98
C GLU A 105 -4.26 -3.63 2.55
N MET A 106 -3.08 -4.24 2.36
CA MET A 106 -2.59 -4.53 1.00
C MET A 106 -3.52 -5.52 0.31
N PHE A 107 -4.09 -6.48 1.04
CA PHE A 107 -4.91 -7.57 0.50
C PHE A 107 -6.40 -7.21 0.41
N LEU A 108 -6.97 -6.66 1.48
CA LEU A 108 -8.41 -6.42 1.59
C LEU A 108 -8.81 -5.14 0.85
N PRO A 109 -9.92 -5.17 0.09
CA PRO A 109 -10.47 -3.96 -0.51
C PRO A 109 -11.02 -3.02 0.56
N ASP A 110 -10.84 -1.72 0.34
CA ASP A 110 -11.49 -0.69 1.13
C ASP A 110 -12.96 -0.48 0.69
N ARG A 111 -13.61 0.57 1.21
CA ARG A 111 -15.01 0.89 0.87
C ARG A 111 -15.23 1.22 -0.60
N SER A 112 -14.17 1.59 -1.33
CA SER A 112 -14.21 1.83 -2.79
C SER A 112 -14.07 0.53 -3.60
N GLY A 113 -13.87 -0.61 -2.94
CA GLY A 113 -13.69 -1.91 -3.59
C GLY A 113 -12.26 -2.19 -4.03
N HIS A 114 -11.30 -1.31 -3.73
CA HIS A 114 -9.91 -1.47 -4.14
C HIS A 114 -9.02 -1.72 -2.93
N SER A 115 -8.11 -2.68 -3.05
CA SER A 115 -7.09 -2.92 -2.02
C SER A 115 -6.00 -1.85 -2.10
N ARG A 116 -5.28 -1.63 -0.98
CA ARG A 116 -4.30 -0.55 -0.92
C ARG A 116 -3.16 -0.73 -1.93
N ILE A 117 -2.78 -1.97 -2.24
CA ILE A 117 -1.73 -2.27 -3.23
C ILE A 117 -2.09 -1.78 -4.64
N ALA A 118 -3.38 -1.71 -5.01
CA ALA A 118 -3.83 -1.20 -6.30
C ALA A 118 -3.57 0.30 -6.50
N SER A 119 -3.25 1.04 -5.43
CA SER A 119 -2.87 2.45 -5.51
C SER A 119 -1.38 2.68 -5.80
N TYR A 120 -0.57 1.62 -5.83
CA TYR A 120 0.84 1.70 -6.17
C TYR A 120 1.04 1.83 -7.68
N HIS A 121 1.79 2.85 -8.08
CA HIS A 121 2.02 3.19 -9.50
C HIS A 121 3.50 3.12 -9.93
N GLY A 122 4.42 2.66 -9.08
CA GLY A 122 5.82 2.47 -9.48
C GLY A 122 6.70 3.72 -9.57
N ARG A 123 6.30 4.86 -9.00
CA ARG A 123 7.12 6.11 -8.99
C ARG A 123 8.32 6.08 -8.03
N SER A 124 8.32 5.13 -7.11
CA SER A 124 9.42 4.75 -6.23
C SER A 124 9.43 3.23 -6.16
N SER A 125 10.45 2.61 -5.55
CA SER A 125 10.36 1.18 -5.26
C SER A 125 9.19 0.88 -4.32
N LEU A 126 8.68 -0.36 -4.40
CA LEU A 126 7.58 -0.82 -3.54
C LEU A 126 8.01 -0.84 -2.08
N ALA A 127 9.26 -1.21 -1.80
CA ALA A 127 9.85 -1.14 -0.47
C ALA A 127 9.83 0.29 0.11
N THR A 128 10.14 1.30 -0.70
CA THR A 128 10.10 2.71 -0.27
C THR A 128 8.67 3.15 0.01
N TRP A 129 7.74 2.80 -0.88
CA TRP A 129 6.33 3.11 -0.72
C TRP A 129 5.71 2.47 0.53
N LEU A 130 6.06 1.21 0.83
CA LEU A 130 5.64 0.51 2.05
C LEU A 130 6.20 1.18 3.31
N ARG A 131 7.46 1.66 3.31
CA ARG A 131 8.00 2.44 4.43
C ARG A 131 7.19 3.70 4.70
N VAL A 132 6.82 4.44 3.64
CA VAL A 132 5.99 5.64 3.78
C VAL A 132 4.63 5.30 4.40
N ILE A 133 3.99 4.21 3.99
CA ILE A 133 2.71 3.75 4.57
C ILE A 133 2.84 3.44 6.05
N VAL A 134 3.87 2.67 6.43
CA VAL A 134 4.14 2.33 7.83
C VAL A 134 4.35 3.60 8.68
N CYS A 135 5.19 4.52 8.21
CA CYS A 135 5.45 5.78 8.92
C CYS A 135 4.18 6.63 9.08
N HIS A 136 3.41 6.84 8.00
CA HIS A 136 2.17 7.61 8.06
C HIS A 136 1.16 7.00 9.01
N ARG A 137 1.08 5.67 9.06
CA ARG A 137 0.16 4.98 9.94
C ARG A 137 0.49 5.19 11.42
N GLU A 138 1.77 5.09 11.78
CA GLU A 138 2.21 5.37 13.15
C GLU A 138 1.98 6.83 13.54
N ILE A 139 2.22 7.77 12.63
CA ILE A 139 1.93 9.20 12.87
C ILE A 139 0.42 9.38 13.13
N ASN A 140 -0.44 8.85 12.26
CA ASN A 140 -1.89 8.97 12.39
C ASN A 140 -2.41 8.31 13.70
N GLU A 141 -1.87 7.16 14.09
CA GLU A 141 -2.26 6.49 15.34
C GLU A 141 -1.82 7.28 16.58
N ARG A 142 -0.66 7.93 16.55
CA ARG A 142 -0.20 8.82 17.63
C ARG A 142 -1.12 10.04 17.76
N GLU A 143 -1.39 10.73 16.65
CA GLU A 143 -2.31 11.88 16.63
C GLU A 143 -3.72 11.50 17.11
N ARG A 144 -4.22 10.31 16.76
CA ARG A 144 -5.53 9.83 17.23
C ARG A 144 -5.54 9.63 18.75
N LYS A 145 -4.46 9.09 19.32
CA LYS A 145 -4.34 8.87 20.76
C LYS A 145 -4.25 10.19 21.51
N ASP A 146 -3.43 11.12 21.04
CA ASP A 146 -3.28 12.45 21.65
C ASP A 146 -4.63 13.19 21.66
N ASN A 147 -5.32 13.24 20.51
CA ASN A 147 -6.66 13.85 20.40
C ASN A 147 -7.71 13.15 21.29
N SER A 148 -7.58 11.83 21.50
CA SER A 148 -8.50 11.10 22.39
C SER A 148 -8.24 11.43 23.86
N LEU A 149 -6.99 11.64 24.26
CA LEU A 149 -6.61 12.00 25.62
C LEU A 149 -7.10 13.42 25.95
N GLU A 150 -6.84 14.39 25.06
CA GLU A 150 -7.36 15.76 25.18
C GLU A 150 -8.89 15.79 25.32
N ARG A 151 -9.60 14.94 24.57
CA ARG A 151 -11.06 14.82 24.65
C ARG A 151 -11.51 14.32 26.03
N ILE A 152 -10.86 13.31 26.59
CA ILE A 152 -11.20 12.77 27.92
C ILE A 152 -10.96 13.83 29.00
N GLU A 153 -9.86 14.56 28.93
CA GLU A 153 -9.54 15.66 29.88
C GLU A 153 -10.53 16.83 29.78
N SER A 154 -11.07 17.08 28.59
CA SER A 154 -12.07 18.15 28.36
C SER A 154 -13.51 17.78 28.75
N MET A 155 -13.78 16.56 29.21
CA MET A 155 -15.13 16.18 29.65
C MET A 155 -15.46 16.86 30.98
N PRO A 156 -16.57 17.62 31.09
CA PRO A 156 -16.97 18.23 32.36
C PRO A 156 -17.20 17.13 33.39
N ALA A 157 -16.63 17.31 34.59
CA ALA A 157 -16.83 16.38 35.70
C ALA A 157 -18.33 16.14 35.89
N VAL A 158 -18.75 14.87 35.80
CA VAL A 158 -20.14 14.48 36.01
C VAL A 158 -20.55 14.94 37.40
N ALA A 159 -21.41 15.96 37.47
CA ALA A 159 -21.95 16.43 38.73
C ALA A 159 -22.80 15.30 39.31
N VAL A 160 -22.24 14.62 40.32
CA VAL A 160 -22.99 13.66 41.13
C VAL A 160 -24.02 14.47 41.91
N THR A 161 -25.23 14.60 41.38
CA THR A 161 -26.36 15.11 42.15
C THR A 161 -26.62 14.15 43.30
N GLN A 162 -26.11 14.51 44.48
CA GLN A 162 -26.52 13.87 45.72
C GLN A 162 -28.02 14.10 45.90
N GLY A 163 -28.80 13.03 45.74
CA GLY A 163 -30.21 13.01 46.11
C GLY A 163 -30.33 13.34 47.59
N VAL A 164 -30.90 14.51 47.87
CA VAL A 164 -31.29 14.92 49.21
C VAL A 164 -32.47 14.05 49.66
N ARG A 165 -32.27 13.44 50.83
CA ARG A 165 -33.20 12.78 51.77
C ARG A 165 -34.69 12.70 51.42
#